data_AF-A0A0P4WM75-F1
#
_entry.id   AF-A0A0P4WM75-F1
#
_cell.length_a   1.000
_cell.length_b   1.000
_cell.length_c   1.000
_cell.angle_alpha   90.00
_cell.angle_beta   90.00
_cell.angle_gamma   90.00
#
_symmetry.space_group_name_H-M   'P 1'
#
loop_
_entity.id
_entity.type
_entity.pdbx_description
1 polymer ?
#
loop_
_entity_poly.entity_id
_entity_poly.type
_entity_poly.pdbx_seq_one_letter_code
_entity_poly.pdbx_strand_id
1 'polypeptide(L)'
;MGRRRLVTGAAVTALLLACLSGTASGFSQGAPDTTCNSIEPLHGVSRQITPAPYTITPSVVEIEGGKQMEVTLEAGQGVSFKGFLVQGRSAETQDVVGTFFTEDHKYLNCNNGMNVSTV
;
A
#
# COMPACT_ATOMS: atom_id res chain seq x y z
N MET A 1 -32.93 22.72 -41.00
CA MET A 1 -32.45 21.90 -39.86
C MET A 1 -30.98 21.54 -40.08
N GLY A 2 -29.97 22.13 -39.44
CA GLY A 2 -29.81 22.38 -38.01
C GLY A 2 -28.71 21.51 -37.35
N ARG A 3 -27.89 20.76 -38.12
CA ARG A 3 -26.77 19.94 -37.61
C ARG A 3 -25.45 20.73 -37.53
N ARG A 4 -25.32 21.69 -36.60
CA ARG A 4 -24.03 22.41 -36.41
C ARG A 4 -23.59 22.71 -34.96
N ARG A 5 -24.26 22.22 -33.93
CA ARG A 5 -23.93 22.60 -32.52
C ARG A 5 -23.30 21.52 -31.64
N LEU A 6 -23.17 20.27 -32.09
CA LEU A 6 -22.68 19.18 -31.21
C LEU A 6 -21.15 18.97 -31.24
N VAL A 7 -20.49 19.25 -32.37
CA VAL A 7 -19.06 18.93 -32.58
C VAL A 7 -18.12 19.89 -31.84
N THR A 8 -18.52 21.17 -31.70
CA THR A 8 -17.70 22.19 -31.04
C THR A 8 -17.63 22.02 -29.53
N GLY A 9 -18.73 21.61 -28.89
CA GLY A 9 -18.76 21.37 -27.44
C GLY A 9 -17.83 20.23 -27.04
N ALA A 10 -17.94 19.08 -27.72
CA ALA A 10 -17.11 17.90 -27.43
C ALA A 10 -15.61 18.15 -27.65
N ALA A 11 -15.25 18.89 -28.71
CA ALA A 11 -13.86 19.25 -28.98
C ALA A 11 -13.28 20.18 -27.91
N VAL A 12 -14.06 21.17 -27.44
CA VAL A 12 -13.64 22.09 -26.37
C VAL A 12 -13.50 21.35 -25.03
N THR A 13 -14.42 20.44 -24.70
CA THR A 13 -14.33 19.62 -23.49
C THR A 13 -13.13 18.68 -23.52
N ALA A 14 -12.85 18.03 -24.66
CA ALA A 14 -11.69 17.16 -24.84
C ALA A 14 -10.37 17.95 -24.70
N LEU A 15 -10.30 19.16 -25.26
CA LEU A 15 -9.13 20.03 -25.17
C LEU A 15 -8.87 20.46 -23.72
N LEU A 16 -9.92 20.78 -22.96
CA LEU A 16 -9.79 21.12 -21.54
C LEU A 16 -9.29 19.93 -20.71
N LEU A 17 -9.82 18.73 -20.91
CA LEU A 17 -9.37 17.52 -20.21
C LEU A 17 -7.89 17.19 -20.51
N ALA A 18 -7.45 17.40 -21.74
CA ALA A 18 -6.05 17.24 -22.15
C ALA A 18 -5.13 18.30 -21.51
N CYS A 19 -5.60 19.54 -21.34
CA CYS A 19 -4.84 20.60 -20.68
C CYS A 19 -4.76 20.44 -19.15
N LEU A 20 -5.73 19.77 -18.53
CA LEU A 20 -5.75 19.50 -17.09
C LEU A 20 -5.02 18.19 -16.70
N SER A 21 -4.57 17.38 -17.67
CA SER A 21 -3.77 16.20 -17.40
C SER A 21 -2.31 16.61 -17.16
N GLY A 22 -2.04 17.13 -15.96
CA GLY A 22 -0.67 17.38 -15.51
C GLY A 22 0.17 16.09 -15.59
N THR A 23 1.41 16.21 -16.05
CA THR A 23 2.34 15.08 -16.09
C THR A 23 2.75 14.72 -14.65
N ALA A 24 2.32 13.55 -14.18
CA ALA A 24 2.85 12.98 -12.96
C ALA A 24 4.22 12.36 -13.25
N SER A 25 5.30 13.01 -12.80
CA SER A 25 6.65 12.45 -12.88
C SER A 25 6.89 11.52 -11.69
N GLY A 26 6.88 10.21 -11.95
CA GLY A 26 7.41 9.20 -11.03
C GLY A 26 8.90 8.99 -11.27
N PHE A 27 9.68 8.73 -10.23
CA PHE A 27 11.06 8.29 -10.39
C PHE A 27 11.08 6.86 -10.94
N SER A 28 11.83 6.61 -12.02
CA SER A 28 11.93 5.27 -12.64
C SER A 28 12.45 4.18 -11.68
N GLN A 29 13.08 4.59 -10.57
CA GLN A 29 13.68 3.70 -9.58
C GLN A 29 12.69 3.22 -8.52
N GLY A 30 11.45 3.74 -8.50
CA GLY A 30 10.47 3.38 -7.45
C GLY A 30 10.91 3.82 -6.05
N ALA A 31 10.43 3.10 -5.03
CA ALA A 31 10.85 3.33 -3.64
C ALA A 31 12.29 2.83 -3.42
N PRO A 32 13.18 3.61 -2.77
CA PRO A 32 14.54 3.17 -2.49
C PRO A 32 14.59 1.89 -1.63
N ASP A 33 15.60 1.04 -1.85
CA ASP A 33 15.83 -0.18 -1.05
C ASP A 33 15.95 0.10 0.46
N THR A 34 16.44 1.29 0.84
CA THR A 34 16.54 1.70 2.25
C THR A 34 15.18 1.82 2.93
N THR A 35 14.11 2.05 2.18
CA THR A 35 12.73 2.14 2.68
C THR A 35 12.17 0.76 3.06
N CYS A 36 12.74 -0.34 2.55
CA CYS A 36 12.28 -1.69 2.88
C CYS A 36 12.37 -2.04 4.37
N ASN A 37 13.35 -1.47 5.07
CA ASN A 37 13.54 -1.74 6.49
C ASN A 37 12.50 -1.07 7.36
N SER A 38 11.99 0.12 6.98
CA SER A 38 11.03 0.89 7.77
C SER A 38 9.61 0.83 7.24
N ILE A 39 9.43 0.54 5.94
CA ILE A 39 8.19 0.74 5.16
C ILE A 39 7.54 2.12 5.41
N GLU A 40 8.33 3.09 5.85
CA GLU A 40 7.84 4.40 6.28
C GLU A 40 7.72 5.33 5.07
N PRO A 41 6.54 5.92 4.82
CA PRO A 41 6.37 6.91 3.76
C PRO A 41 7.11 8.20 4.14
N LEU A 42 8.22 8.50 3.47
CA LEU A 42 9.06 9.67 3.72
C LEU A 42 8.45 10.96 3.13
N HIS A 43 7.17 11.21 3.39
CA HIS A 43 6.42 12.35 2.87
C HIS A 43 6.27 13.51 3.86
N GLY A 44 7.10 13.54 4.91
CA GLY A 44 7.21 14.66 5.84
C GLY A 44 6.02 14.89 6.77
N VAL A 45 5.08 13.94 6.82
CA VAL A 45 3.94 13.96 7.73
C VAL A 45 4.20 13.07 8.94
N SER A 46 3.80 13.52 10.12
CA SER A 46 3.93 12.74 11.35
C SER A 46 3.05 11.48 11.29
N ARG A 47 3.54 10.40 11.92
CA ARG A 47 2.76 9.16 12.07
C ARG A 47 1.41 9.41 12.73
N GLN A 48 0.40 8.64 12.33
CA GLN A 48 -0.91 8.65 12.99
C GLN A 48 -0.77 8.25 14.46
N ILE A 49 -1.42 9.00 15.36
CA ILE A 49 -1.46 8.74 16.81
C ILE A 49 -2.87 8.41 17.33
N THR A 50 -3.90 8.62 16.51
CA THR A 50 -5.28 8.21 16.80
C THR A 50 -5.45 6.71 16.58
N PRO A 51 -6.45 6.06 17.20
CA PRO A 51 -6.76 4.65 16.95
C PRO A 51 -6.81 4.34 15.45
N ALA A 52 -6.16 3.23 15.06
CA ALA A 52 -6.15 2.79 13.67
C ALA A 52 -7.57 2.36 13.25
N PRO A 53 -8.00 2.64 12.00
CA PRO A 53 -9.29 2.21 11.48
C PRO A 53 -9.28 0.75 11.00
N TYR A 54 -8.35 -0.06 11.50
CA TYR A 54 -8.15 -1.47 11.17
C TYR A 54 -7.59 -2.21 12.38
N THR A 55 -7.75 -3.53 12.40
CA THR A 55 -7.23 -4.43 13.43
C THR A 55 -6.31 -5.47 12.81
N ILE A 56 -5.25 -5.82 13.54
CA ILE A 56 -4.36 -6.93 13.20
C ILE A 56 -4.48 -7.95 14.33
N THR A 57 -4.84 -9.19 14.01
CA THR A 57 -5.08 -10.22 15.01
C THR A 57 -4.34 -11.50 14.61
N PRO A 58 -3.36 -11.96 15.41
CA PRO A 58 -2.76 -13.27 15.21
C PRO A 58 -3.69 -14.36 15.73
N SER A 59 -3.67 -15.54 15.11
CA SER A 59 -4.47 -16.70 15.55
C SER A 59 -4.00 -17.27 16.89
N VAL A 60 -2.74 -17.00 17.28
CA VAL A 60 -2.12 -17.42 18.54
C VAL A 60 -1.23 -16.30 19.08
N VAL A 61 -1.06 -16.25 20.40
CA VAL A 61 -0.24 -15.21 21.08
C VAL A 61 1.22 -15.59 21.23
N GLU A 62 1.53 -16.88 21.12
CA GLU A 62 2.88 -17.43 21.19
C GLU A 62 3.06 -18.46 20.07
N ILE A 63 4.26 -18.49 19.50
CA ILE A 63 4.58 -19.40 18.42
C ILE A 63 6.04 -19.86 18.52
N GLU A 64 6.26 -21.16 18.33
CA GLU A 64 7.60 -21.72 18.26
C GLU A 64 8.25 -21.42 16.90
N GLY A 65 9.58 -21.28 16.89
CA GLY A 65 10.34 -21.08 15.66
C GLY A 65 10.06 -22.17 14.61
N GLY A 66 9.77 -21.73 13.37
CA GLY A 66 9.48 -22.62 12.24
C GLY A 66 8.03 -23.11 12.15
N LYS A 67 7.16 -22.76 13.11
CA LYS A 67 5.71 -22.94 12.97
C LYS A 67 5.09 -21.78 12.20
N GLN A 68 3.85 -21.97 11.76
CA GLN A 68 3.06 -20.96 11.08
C GLN A 68 1.88 -20.53 11.95
N MET A 69 1.51 -19.26 11.87
CA MET A 69 0.26 -18.72 12.42
C MET A 69 -0.45 -17.91 11.35
N GLU A 70 -1.77 -17.82 11.47
CA GLU A 70 -2.56 -16.92 10.65
C GLU A 70 -2.54 -15.52 11.26
N VAL A 71 -2.46 -14.51 10.40
CA VAL A 71 -2.58 -13.11 10.78
C VAL A 71 -3.70 -12.49 9.97
N THR A 72 -4.75 -12.04 10.66
CA THR A 72 -5.91 -11.39 10.05
C THR A 72 -5.74 -9.88 10.11
N LEU A 73 -5.87 -9.20 8.97
CA LEU A 73 -5.98 -7.76 8.86
C LEU A 73 -7.42 -7.41 8.46
N GLU A 74 -8.15 -6.72 9.34
CA GLU A 74 -9.56 -6.39 9.12
C GLU A 74 -9.77 -4.87 9.16
N ALA A 75 -10.61 -4.35 8.27
CA ALA A 75 -11.03 -2.96 8.30
C ALA A 75 -12.11 -2.75 9.38
N GLY A 76 -12.09 -1.60 10.05
CA GLY A 76 -13.14 -1.22 10.99
C GLY A 76 -14.51 -1.07 10.33
N GLN A 77 -15.57 -1.09 11.13
CA GLN A 77 -16.95 -0.98 10.64
C GLN A 77 -17.17 0.28 9.77
N GLY A 78 -17.73 0.08 8.58
CA GLY A 78 -18.00 1.16 7.62
C GLY A 78 -16.75 1.70 6.91
N VAL A 79 -15.58 1.08 7.11
CA VAL A 79 -14.32 1.45 6.46
C VAL A 79 -13.86 0.33 5.52
N SER A 80 -13.15 0.70 4.47
CA SER A 80 -12.40 -0.23 3.63
C SER A 80 -11.02 0.36 3.36
N PHE A 81 -10.00 -0.51 3.26
CA PHE A 81 -8.69 -0.13 2.75
C PHE A 81 -8.59 -0.56 1.28
N LYS A 82 -7.79 0.17 0.50
CA LYS A 82 -7.56 -0.12 -0.93
C LYS A 82 -6.40 -1.10 -1.15
N GLY A 83 -5.51 -1.19 -0.19
CA GLY A 83 -4.29 -1.98 -0.23
C GLY A 83 -3.59 -1.90 1.12
N PHE A 84 -2.55 -2.70 1.30
CA PHE A 84 -1.82 -2.78 2.55
C PHE A 84 -0.35 -3.15 2.36
N LEU A 85 0.44 -2.87 3.40
CA LEU A 85 1.78 -3.38 3.60
C LEU A 85 1.85 -3.96 5.02
N VAL A 86 2.21 -5.22 5.14
CA VAL A 86 2.35 -5.90 6.44
C VAL A 86 3.73 -6.50 6.59
N GLN A 87 4.37 -6.21 7.71
CA GLN A 87 5.72 -6.64 8.05
C GLN A 87 5.78 -7.11 9.51
N GLY A 88 6.40 -8.26 9.75
CA GLY A 88 6.71 -8.74 11.10
C GLY A 88 7.97 -8.06 11.63
N ARG A 89 7.93 -7.58 12.88
CA ARG A 89 9.07 -6.93 13.54
C ARG A 89 9.32 -7.48 14.94
N SER A 90 10.59 -7.62 15.29
CA SER A 90 11.02 -7.87 16.65
C SER A 90 10.64 -6.67 17.53
N ALA A 91 9.96 -6.92 18.65
CA ALA A 91 9.65 -5.86 19.61
C ALA A 91 10.92 -5.27 20.24
N GLU A 92 11.97 -6.08 20.40
CA GLU A 92 13.23 -5.69 21.06
C GLU A 92 14.17 -4.94 20.12
N THR A 93 14.42 -5.49 18.93
CA THR A 93 15.45 -4.96 18.01
C THR A 93 14.88 -4.13 16.87
N GLN A 94 13.55 -4.18 16.64
CA GLN A 94 12.86 -3.60 15.48
C GLN A 94 13.25 -4.19 14.13
N ASP A 95 14.09 -5.24 14.12
CA ASP A 95 14.46 -5.98 12.92
C ASP A 95 13.26 -6.67 12.31
N VAL A 96 13.30 -6.82 10.99
CA VAL A 96 12.29 -7.56 10.23
C VAL A 96 12.45 -9.05 10.51
N VAL A 97 11.36 -9.71 10.88
CA VAL A 97 11.35 -11.13 11.27
C VAL A 97 10.22 -11.90 10.60
N GLY A 98 10.42 -13.22 10.47
CA GLY A 98 9.43 -14.13 9.92
C GLY A 98 9.30 -14.04 8.39
N THR A 99 8.30 -14.73 7.85
CA THR A 99 8.00 -14.75 6.42
C THR A 99 6.52 -14.96 6.22
N PHE A 100 5.90 -14.17 5.34
CA PHE A 100 4.50 -14.33 4.97
C PHE A 100 4.34 -15.35 3.84
N PHE A 101 3.30 -16.16 3.93
CA PHE A 101 2.87 -17.09 2.89
C PHE A 101 1.49 -16.66 2.39
N THR A 102 1.31 -16.55 1.08
CA THR A 102 0.04 -16.16 0.48
C THR A 102 -0.10 -16.63 -0.95
N GLU A 103 -1.34 -16.87 -1.36
CA GLU A 103 -1.73 -17.08 -2.76
C GLU A 103 -2.54 -15.90 -3.32
N ASP A 104 -3.10 -15.06 -2.44
CA ASP A 104 -4.08 -14.01 -2.80
C ASP A 104 -3.45 -12.64 -3.03
N HIS A 105 -2.23 -12.44 -2.53
CA HIS A 105 -1.57 -11.14 -2.58
C HIS A 105 -0.11 -11.24 -3.02
N LYS A 106 0.58 -10.11 -3.13
CA LYS A 106 1.95 -10.00 -3.61
C LYS A 106 2.93 -9.81 -2.47
N TYR A 107 4.18 -10.04 -2.78
CA TYR A 107 5.29 -9.68 -1.92
C TYR A 107 5.95 -8.43 -2.47
N LEU A 108 6.23 -7.49 -1.58
CA LEU A 108 7.18 -6.43 -1.86
C LEU A 108 8.57 -7.04 -1.68
N ASN A 109 9.22 -7.34 -2.81
CA ASN A 109 10.57 -7.90 -2.83
C ASN A 109 11.58 -6.80 -2.51
N CYS A 110 12.05 -6.82 -1.28
CA CYS A 110 13.21 -6.06 -0.86
C CYS A 110 14.44 -6.93 -1.12
N ASN A 111 15.45 -6.41 -1.83
CA ASN A 111 16.64 -7.11 -2.38
C ASN A 111 17.45 -8.02 -1.40
N ASN A 112 17.02 -8.13 -0.13
CA ASN A 112 17.56 -8.98 0.93
C ASN A 112 16.66 -10.18 1.30
N GLY A 113 15.64 -10.52 0.50
CA GLY A 113 14.76 -11.68 0.77
C GLY A 113 13.74 -11.48 1.90
N MET A 114 13.52 -10.23 2.31
CA MET A 114 12.50 -9.88 3.29
C MET A 114 11.16 -9.75 2.57
N ASN A 115 10.24 -10.68 2.83
CA ASN A 115 8.92 -10.68 2.21
C ASN A 115 7.94 -9.86 3.06
N VAL A 116 7.72 -8.60 2.67
CA VAL A 116 6.58 -7.81 3.13
C VAL A 116 5.37 -8.21 2.30
N SER A 117 4.27 -8.57 2.96
CA SER A 117 3.03 -8.93 2.29
C SER A 117 2.29 -7.64 1.86
N THR A 118 1.81 -7.61 0.61
CA THR A 118 1.20 -6.43 0.00
C THR A 118 0.11 -6.78 -1.02
N VAL A 119 -0.96 -5.98 -1.05
CA VAL A 119 -1.95 -5.97 -2.13
C VAL A 119 -1.89 -4.63 -2.84
#